data_AF-A0A2V9JGD4-F1
#
_entry.id   AF-A0A2V9JGD4-F1
#
_cell.length_a   1.000
_cell.length_b   1.000
_cell.length_c   1.000
_cell.angle_alpha   90.00
_cell.angle_beta   90.00
_cell.angle_gamma   90.00
#
_symmetry.space_group_name_H-M   'P 1'
#
loop_
_entity.id
_entity.type
_entity.pdbx_description
1 polymer ?
#
loop_
_entity_poly.entity_id
_entity_poly.type
_entity_poly.pdbx_seq_one_letter_code
_entity_poly.pdbx_strand_id
1 'polypeptide(L)' 'MVKVALFVRLEAKPGREGASTFGIFDAFPDDAGHQAHLSGRVAAALMAKASELLAKPPVIEKVDVLAAKLPQ' A
#
# COMPACT_ATOMS: atom_id res chain seq x y z
N MET A 1 -18.69 5.39 5.93
CA MET A 1 -18.45 5.56 4.49
C MET A 1 -16.95 5.66 4.28
N VAL A 2 -16.37 4.88 3.36
CA VAL A 2 -14.95 5.02 2.98
C VAL A 2 -14.76 6.36 2.27
N LYS A 3 -13.72 7.11 2.64
CA LYS A 3 -13.43 8.43 2.05
C LYS A 3 -12.04 8.51 1.42
N VAL A 4 -11.11 7.72 1.91
CA VAL A 4 -9.72 7.72 1.47
C VAL A 4 -9.24 6.30 1.23
N ALA A 5 -8.39 6.13 0.23
CA ALA A 5 -7.68 4.91 -0.05
C ALA A 5 -6.18 5.16 -0.12
N LEU A 6 -5.43 4.09 0.03
CA LEU A 6 -3.99 4.00 -0.13
C LEU A 6 -3.72 3.07 -1.30
N PHE A 7 -2.91 3.52 -2.25
CA PHE A 7 -2.32 2.65 -3.27
C PHE A 7 -0.80 2.67 -3.13
N VAL A 8 -0.20 1.49 -2.97
CA VAL A 8 1.25 1.33 -2.90
C VAL A 8 1.70 0.51 -4.10
N ARG A 9 2.60 1.06 -4.90
CA ARG A 9 3.25 0.34 -6.00
C ARG A 9 4.61 -0.18 -5.57
N LEU A 10 4.83 -1.47 -5.80
CA LEU A 10 6.05 -2.19 -5.45
C LEU A 10 6.68 -2.77 -6.71
N GLU A 11 7.98 -2.58 -6.87
CA GLU A 11 8.78 -3.29 -7.88
C GLU A 11 9.77 -4.18 -7.16
N ALA A 12 9.63 -5.49 -7.32
CA ALA A 12 10.55 -6.47 -6.75
C ALA A 12 11.90 -6.45 -7.48
N LYS A 13 12.97 -6.81 -6.78
CA LYS A 13 14.27 -7.04 -7.43
C LYS A 13 14.22 -8.21 -8.42
N PRO A 14 15.09 -8.19 -9.45
CA PRO A 14 15.31 -9.35 -10.31
C PRO A 14 15.75 -10.55 -9.48
N GLY A 15 15.32 -11.76 -9.86
CA GLY A 15 15.69 -13.01 -9.17
C GLY A 15 14.51 -13.86 -8.71
N ARG A 16 13.26 -13.39 -8.90
CA ARG A 16 12.07 -14.24 -8.86
C ARG A 16 11.57 -14.49 -10.28
N GLU A 17 11.33 -15.75 -10.63
CA GLU A 17 10.64 -16.11 -11.85
C GLU A 17 9.15 -15.73 -11.69
N GLY A 18 8.66 -14.79 -12.53
CA GLY A 18 7.27 -14.32 -12.49
C GLY A 18 7.11 -12.80 -12.53
N ALA A 19 5.90 -12.32 -12.24
CA ALA A 19 5.61 -10.87 -12.21
C ALA A 19 6.49 -10.15 -11.18
N SER A 20 7.08 -9.02 -11.58
CA SER A 20 7.94 -8.20 -10.72
C SER A 20 7.24 -6.97 -10.15
N THR A 21 6.03 -6.67 -10.62
CA THR A 21 5.25 -5.50 -10.19
C THR A 21 4.08 -5.96 -9.33
N PHE A 22 3.98 -5.38 -8.13
CA PHE A 22 2.95 -5.69 -7.14
C PHE A 22 2.29 -4.41 -6.63
N GLY A 23 1.15 -4.56 -5.96
CA GLY A 23 0.49 -3.44 -5.32
C GLY A 23 -0.24 -3.82 -4.03
N ILE A 24 -0.38 -2.83 -3.15
CA ILE A 24 -1.23 -2.87 -1.96
C ILE A 24 -2.32 -1.84 -2.17
N PHE A 25 -3.57 -2.22 -1.91
CA PHE A 25 -4.72 -1.31 -1.93
C PHE A 25 -5.51 -1.46 -0.64
N ASP A 26 -5.64 -0.37 0.10
CA ASP A 26 -6.40 -0.32 1.35
C ASP A 26 -7.35 0.88 1.35
N ALA A 27 -8.50 0.74 2.00
CA ALA A 27 -9.55 1.74 2.04
C ALA A 27 -9.95 2.05 3.49
N PHE A 28 -10.15 3.32 3.79
CA PHE A 28 -10.39 3.81 5.16
C PHE A 28 -11.60 4.75 5.24
N PRO A 29 -12.30 4.77 6.39
CA PRO A 29 -13.40 5.71 6.61
C PRO A 29 -12.96 7.17 6.60
N ASP A 30 -11.71 7.45 6.97
CA ASP A 30 -11.16 8.79 7.12
C ASP A 30 -9.61 8.79 7.13
N ASP A 31 -9.05 9.99 7.20
CA ASP A 31 -7.61 10.24 7.24
C ASP A 31 -6.93 9.69 8.51
N ALA A 32 -7.65 9.55 9.62
CA ALA A 32 -7.08 8.98 10.84
C ALA A 32 -6.81 7.48 10.66
N GLY A 33 -7.74 6.76 10.03
CA GLY A 33 -7.55 5.35 9.64
C GLY A 33 -6.39 5.16 8.66
N HIS A 34 -6.28 6.04 7.66
CA HIS A 34 -5.15 6.06 6.73
C HIS A 34 -3.82 6.29 7.45
N GLN A 35 -3.75 7.26 8.36
CA GLN A 35 -2.52 7.57 9.10
C GLN A 35 -2.12 6.45 10.06
N ALA A 36 -3.10 5.82 10.74
CA ALA A 36 -2.86 4.67 11.61
C ALA A 36 -2.33 3.46 10.82
N HIS A 37 -2.80 3.27 9.59
CA HIS A 37 -2.27 2.24 8.71
C HIS A 37 -0.81 2.52 8.32
N LEU A 38 -0.48 3.75 7.93
CA LEU A 38 0.90 4.14 7.55
C LEU A 38 1.90 4.07 8.71
N SER A 39 1.47 4.27 9.95
CA SER A 39 2.29 4.07 11.14
C SER A 39 2.23 2.64 11.70
N GLY A 40 1.50 1.75 11.04
CA GLY A 40 1.24 0.39 11.48
C GLY A 40 2.36 -0.60 11.20
N ARG A 41 2.15 -1.83 11.69
CA ARG A 41 3.15 -2.92 11.61
C ARG A 41 3.48 -3.35 10.18
N VAL A 42 2.52 -3.27 9.25
CA VAL A 42 2.74 -3.65 7.84
C VAL A 42 3.68 -2.65 7.15
N ALA A 43 3.40 -1.35 7.28
CA ALA A 43 4.27 -0.30 6.75
C ALA A 43 5.68 -0.38 7.35
N ALA A 44 5.80 -0.58 8.66
CA ALA A 44 7.08 -0.78 9.32
C ALA A 44 7.86 -2.00 8.77
N ALA A 45 7.18 -3.14 8.61
CA ALA A 45 7.79 -4.35 8.07
C ALA A 45 8.23 -4.20 6.61
N LEU A 46 7.40 -3.54 5.78
CA LEU A 46 7.73 -3.24 4.39
C LEU A 46 8.98 -2.36 4.30
N MET A 47 9.04 -1.28 5.09
CA MET A 47 10.19 -0.36 5.08
C MET A 47 11.46 -1.04 5.60
N ALA A 48 11.36 -1.91 6.60
CA ALA A 48 12.50 -2.68 7.11
C ALA A 48 13.08 -3.66 6.07
N LYS A 49 12.27 -4.09 5.10
CA LYS A 49 12.67 -5.04 4.05
C LYS A 49 12.80 -4.42 2.66
N ALA A 50 12.51 -3.13 2.50
CA ALA A 50 12.42 -2.48 1.20
C ALA A 50 13.73 -2.56 0.41
N SER A 51 14.88 -2.31 1.05
CA SER A 51 16.18 -2.38 0.39
C SER A 51 16.60 -3.80 0.00
N GLU A 52 16.09 -4.82 0.70
CA GLU A 52 16.35 -6.22 0.41
C GLU A 52 15.52 -6.68 -0.79
N LEU A 53 14.21 -6.39 -0.76
CA LEU A 53 13.21 -6.99 -1.65
C LEU A 53 12.89 -6.16 -2.89
N LEU A 54 12.97 -4.83 -2.82
CA LEU A 54 12.48 -3.94 -3.86
C LEU A 54 13.62 -3.36 -4.71
N ALA A 55 13.36 -3.25 -6.01
CA ALA A 55 14.30 -2.65 -6.97
C ALA A 55 14.43 -1.13 -6.78
N LYS A 56 13.39 -0.50 -6.23
CA LYS A 56 13.32 0.93 -5.90
C LYS A 56 12.42 1.15 -4.69
N PRO A 57 12.51 2.30 -4.00
CA PRO A 57 11.58 2.62 -2.91
C PRO A 57 10.12 2.48 -3.34
N PRO A 58 9.21 2.03 -2.44
CA PRO A 58 7.80 1.92 -2.75
C PRO A 58 7.21 3.30 -3.08
N VAL A 59 6.32 3.38 -4.06
CA VAL A 59 5.56 4.60 -4.38
C VAL A 59 4.23 4.52 -3.64
N ILE A 60 3.94 5.50 -2.80
CA ILE A 60 2.77 5.53 -1.93
C ILE A 60 1.88 6.70 -2.35
N GLU A 61 0.63 6.41 -2.71
CA GLU A 61 -0.33 7.39 -3.22
C GLU A 61 -1.58 7.40 -2.33
N LYS A 62 -1.95 8.59 -1.85
CA LYS A 62 -3.25 8.85 -1.21
C LYS A 62 -4.29 9.10 -2.31
N VAL A 63 -5.42 8.41 -2.23
CA VAL A 63 -6.47 8.44 -3.25
C VAL A 63 -7.81 8.82 -2.61
N ASP A 64 -8.53 9.76 -3.22
CA ASP A 64 -9.89 10.11 -2.81
C ASP A 64 -10.89 9.07 -3.32
N VAL A 65 -11.75 8.59 -2.43
CA VAL A 65 -12.77 7.59 -2.77
C VAL A 65 -14.09 8.29 -3.06
N LEU A 66 -14.44 8.35 -4.34
CA LEU A 66 -15.69 8.96 -4.79
C LEU A 66 -16.93 8.12 -4.45
N ALA A 67 -16.79 6.80 -4.48
CA ALA A 67 -17.83 5.84 -4.11
C ALA A 67 -17.20 4.51 -3.70
N ALA A 68 -17.85 3.77 -2.82
CA ALA A 68 -17.42 2.44 -2.38
C ALA A 68 -18.61 1.46 -2.36
N LYS A 69 -18.37 0.25 -2.87
CA LYS A 69 -19.26 -0.91 -2.72
C LYS A 69 -18.50 -1.98 -1.96
N LEU A 70 -18.95 -2.29 -0.74
CA LEU A 70 -18.33 -3.27 0.14
C LEU A 70 -19.38 -4.33 0.55
N PRO A 71 -18.95 -5.55 0.90
CA PRO A 71 -19.82 -6.52 1.56
C PRO A 71 -20.47 -5.92 2.81
N GLN A 72 -21.68 -6.38 3.14
CA GLN A 72 -22.37 -6.04 4.39
C GLN A 72 -22.08 -7.09 5.47
#